data_AF-A0A8X7R401-F1
#
_entry.id   AF-A0A8X7R401-F1
#
_cell.length_a   1.000
_cell.length_b   1.000
_cell.length_c   1.000
_cell.angle_alpha   90.00
_cell.angle_beta   90.00
_cell.angle_gamma   90.00
#
_symmetry.space_group_name_H-M   'P 1'
#
loop_
_entity.id
_entity.type
_entity.pdbx_description
1 polymer ?
#
loop_
_entity_poly.entity_id
_entity_poly.type
_entity_poly.pdbx_seq_one_letter_code
_entity_poly.pdbx_strand_id
1 'polypeptide(L)'
;MPQGLMPEFSTSVKLKYVKLGYQYLVNHFLSLLLIPIMAIITVELLQMGPEEILNVWKSLHFDLVQVLCSSFVVIFISTVYFMSKPRTVYLVDYSCYKPPVTCRVPFATFMEYSRLFLNDKPKRVEFQKRILERSGLGEETCLPPAIHSIPPTPTMDEARSEAQMVIFSAMDDFFKKTGIMPKDIVILIVNFSLFSPTPSLSAMVINKYKLSSNIKSFNLSRIGCNAGPTEIITPNHYKGNGRAIMLPNCLFRMGSVAILMSNRRSDRWRAKYKLSHLVRTHRGADDKSYYCVYEQEDKDGNIGINLSNDLMAIAGEALKANITTIGTLVVPASEQLLFLLSLIGHKIFNPKWKPYIPDFKLAFEHFCIHAFTQKNLQLSGEHVEASRMTLHRFGNTSCSSLWYELSYIESKGRMRRGYRVWQIAFGSGFKCNYADGPRSDCIDRYPVFIPEVVKL
;
A
#
# COMPACT_ATOMS: atom_id res chain seq x y z
N MET A 1 -38.03 -4.78 28.08
CA MET A 1 -37.75 -3.45 27.49
C MET A 1 -36.76 -3.63 26.34
N PRO A 2 -36.76 -2.73 25.34
CA PRO A 2 -37.01 -3.17 23.96
C PRO A 2 -35.80 -3.76 23.23
N GLN A 3 -36.10 -4.63 22.27
CA GLN A 3 -35.18 -5.03 21.21
C GLN A 3 -34.77 -3.78 20.42
N GLY A 4 -33.51 -3.36 20.56
CA GLY A 4 -32.95 -2.32 19.69
C GLY A 4 -32.91 -2.82 18.26
N LEU A 5 -33.56 -2.09 17.35
CA LEU A 5 -33.53 -2.36 15.91
C LEU A 5 -32.08 -2.44 15.44
N MET A 6 -31.63 -3.62 15.03
CA MET A 6 -30.42 -3.75 14.22
C MET A 6 -30.65 -2.99 12.90
N PRO A 7 -29.81 -2.01 12.52
CA PRO A 7 -29.93 -1.37 11.22
C PRO A 7 -29.77 -2.43 10.13
N GLU A 8 -30.70 -2.47 9.17
CA GLU A 8 -30.72 -3.47 8.13
C GLU A 8 -29.40 -3.52 7.33
N PHE A 9 -28.57 -4.51 7.60
CA PHE A 9 -27.31 -4.72 6.87
C PHE A 9 -27.55 -4.91 5.35
N SER A 10 -28.75 -5.38 4.98
CA SER A 10 -29.23 -5.55 3.61
C SER A 10 -29.32 -4.23 2.81
N THR A 11 -29.84 -3.15 3.41
CA THR A 11 -29.99 -1.85 2.73
C THR A 11 -28.65 -1.15 2.56
N SER A 12 -27.74 -1.23 3.54
CA SER A 12 -26.36 -0.71 3.41
C SER A 12 -25.59 -1.31 2.21
N VAL A 13 -25.69 -2.63 2.03
CA VAL A 13 -25.06 -3.33 0.90
C VAL A 13 -25.74 -2.96 -0.43
N LYS A 14 -27.07 -2.88 -0.49
CA LYS A 14 -27.80 -2.38 -1.67
C LYS A 14 -27.33 -0.97 -2.05
N LEU A 15 -27.26 -0.05 -1.07
CA LEU A 15 -26.83 1.33 -1.28
C LEU A 15 -25.40 1.41 -1.84
N LYS A 16 -24.49 0.55 -1.37
CA LYS A 16 -23.08 0.57 -1.81
C LYS A 16 -22.92 0.12 -3.27
N TYR A 17 -23.67 -0.90 -3.72
CA TYR A 17 -23.66 -1.34 -5.12
C TYR A 17 -24.43 -0.38 -6.04
N VAL A 18 -25.57 0.16 -5.59
CA VAL A 18 -26.29 1.23 -6.31
C VAL A 18 -25.40 2.46 -6.48
N LYS A 19 -24.66 2.85 -5.42
CA LYS A 19 -23.68 3.94 -5.49
C LYS A 19 -22.53 3.62 -6.44
N LEU A 20 -22.06 2.38 -6.53
CA LEU A 20 -21.03 1.98 -7.50
C LEU A 20 -21.54 2.07 -8.94
N GLY A 21 -22.75 1.57 -9.22
CA GLY A 21 -23.40 1.65 -10.53
C GLY A 21 -23.71 3.09 -10.93
N TYR A 22 -24.23 3.89 -10.01
CA TYR A 22 -24.46 5.33 -10.19
C TYR A 22 -23.14 6.09 -10.44
N GLN A 23 -22.07 5.76 -9.71
CA GLN A 23 -20.77 6.38 -9.88
C GLN A 23 -20.11 6.01 -11.23
N TYR A 24 -20.31 4.78 -11.72
CA TYR A 24 -19.96 4.41 -13.10
C TYR A 24 -20.78 5.20 -14.12
N LEU A 25 -22.10 5.24 -13.95
CA LEU A 25 -23.03 5.90 -14.87
C LEU A 25 -22.80 7.43 -14.92
N VAL A 26 -22.46 8.07 -13.79
CA VAL A 26 -22.07 9.49 -13.73
C VAL A 26 -20.68 9.72 -14.33
N ASN A 27 -19.67 8.91 -13.97
CA ASN A 27 -18.30 9.07 -14.51
C ASN A 27 -18.26 8.87 -16.04
N HIS A 28 -19.14 8.03 -16.58
CA HIS A 28 -19.27 7.78 -18.02
C HIS A 28 -20.50 8.45 -18.65
N PHE A 29 -21.22 9.33 -17.93
CA PHE A 29 -22.47 9.93 -18.42
C PHE A 29 -22.29 10.66 -19.75
N LEU A 30 -21.24 11.49 -19.84
CA LEU A 30 -20.91 12.18 -21.08
C LEU A 30 -20.63 11.20 -22.23
N SER A 31 -19.93 10.10 -21.97
CA SER A 31 -19.64 9.09 -22.99
C SER A 31 -20.89 8.32 -23.41
N LEU A 32 -21.74 7.93 -22.45
CA LEU A 32 -23.00 7.23 -22.68
C LEU A 32 -24.02 8.10 -23.43
N LEU A 33 -23.94 9.43 -23.30
CA LEU A 33 -24.76 10.38 -24.05
C LEU A 33 -24.17 10.71 -25.44
N LEU A 34 -22.87 11.02 -25.49
CA LEU A 34 -22.22 11.48 -26.72
C LEU A 34 -21.99 10.36 -27.74
N ILE A 35 -21.73 9.12 -27.33
CA ILE A 35 -21.49 8.02 -28.28
C ILE A 35 -22.75 7.74 -29.14
N PRO A 36 -23.97 7.59 -28.57
CA PRO A 36 -25.18 7.48 -29.38
C PRO A 36 -25.45 8.70 -30.27
N ILE A 37 -25.26 9.93 -29.75
CA ILE A 37 -25.46 11.15 -30.54
C ILE A 37 -24.50 11.21 -31.72
N MET A 38 -23.21 10.95 -31.50
CA MET A 38 -22.21 10.88 -32.58
C MET A 38 -22.51 9.76 -33.57
N ALA A 39 -23.00 8.60 -33.11
CA ALA A 39 -23.40 7.51 -33.99
C ALA A 39 -24.60 7.90 -34.87
N ILE A 40 -25.63 8.53 -34.31
CA ILE A 40 -26.80 9.04 -35.06
C ILE A 40 -26.36 10.09 -36.09
N ILE A 41 -25.57 11.09 -35.68
CA ILE A 41 -25.03 12.11 -36.60
C ILE A 41 -24.19 11.47 -37.72
N THR A 42 -23.38 10.44 -37.41
CA THR A 42 -22.58 9.75 -38.43
C THR A 42 -23.47 8.95 -39.39
N VAL A 43 -24.56 8.33 -38.91
CA VAL A 43 -25.51 7.62 -39.76
C VAL A 43 -26.28 8.58 -40.67
N GLU A 44 -26.77 9.70 -40.16
CA GLU A 44 -27.41 10.77 -40.95
C GLU A 44 -26.45 11.33 -42.03
N LEU A 45 -25.20 11.66 -41.66
CA LEU A 45 -24.18 12.12 -42.60
C LEU A 45 -23.78 11.08 -43.66
N LEU A 46 -23.93 9.79 -43.37
CA LEU A 46 -23.73 8.70 -44.35
C LEU A 46 -24.96 8.45 -45.23
N GLN A 47 -26.14 8.93 -44.84
CA GLN A 47 -27.39 8.83 -45.61
C GLN A 47 -27.61 10.07 -46.51
N MET A 48 -27.09 11.24 -46.11
CA MET A 48 -27.16 12.46 -46.91
C MET A 48 -26.28 12.40 -48.17
N GLY A 49 -26.79 12.96 -49.27
CA GLY A 49 -26.03 13.14 -50.50
C GLY A 49 -24.96 14.25 -50.37
N PRO A 50 -23.88 14.22 -51.17
CA PRO A 50 -22.82 15.24 -51.12
C PRO A 50 -23.34 16.66 -51.41
N GLU A 51 -24.35 16.80 -52.28
CA GLU A 51 -25.03 18.09 -52.55
C GLU A 51 -25.81 18.61 -51.34
N GLU A 52 -26.45 17.73 -50.56
CA GLU A 52 -27.24 18.11 -49.38
C GLU A 52 -26.33 18.60 -48.25
N ILE A 53 -25.23 17.88 -48.00
CA ILE A 53 -24.17 18.30 -47.04
C ILE A 53 -23.64 19.68 -47.42
N LEU A 54 -23.41 19.93 -48.72
CA LEU A 54 -22.88 21.19 -49.23
C LEU A 54 -23.91 22.34 -49.13
N ASN A 55 -25.20 22.05 -49.24
CA ASN A 55 -26.28 23.01 -48.97
C ASN A 55 -26.45 23.32 -47.46
N VAL A 56 -26.37 22.31 -46.57
CA VAL A 56 -26.36 22.55 -45.11
C VAL A 56 -25.15 23.39 -44.71
N TRP A 57 -23.98 23.13 -45.30
CA TRP A 57 -22.79 23.94 -45.05
C TRP A 57 -22.91 25.38 -45.56
N LYS A 58 -23.58 25.59 -46.71
CA LYS A 58 -23.89 26.93 -47.24
C LYS A 58 -24.97 27.68 -46.44
N SER A 59 -25.92 26.98 -45.82
CA SER A 59 -26.97 27.63 -45.01
C SER A 59 -26.46 28.09 -43.63
N LEU A 60 -25.37 27.49 -43.14
CA LEU A 60 -24.67 27.86 -41.90
C LEU A 60 -23.92 29.21 -42.03
N HIS A 61 -24.68 30.30 -42.07
CA HIS A 61 -24.16 31.67 -42.01
C HIS A 61 -23.73 32.00 -40.57
N PHE A 62 -22.53 31.54 -40.19
CA PHE A 62 -21.90 31.93 -38.93
C PHE A 62 -21.40 33.38 -39.00
N ASP A 63 -22.04 34.27 -38.26
CA ASP A 63 -21.53 35.63 -38.03
C ASP A 63 -20.18 35.58 -37.29
N LEU A 64 -19.29 36.57 -37.52
CA LEU A 64 -17.98 36.67 -36.89
C LEU A 64 -18.09 36.61 -35.36
N VAL A 65 -19.14 37.21 -34.79
CA VAL A 65 -19.45 37.16 -33.36
C VAL A 65 -19.74 35.71 -32.90
N GLN A 66 -20.47 34.91 -33.70
CA GLN A 66 -20.75 33.51 -33.38
C GLN A 66 -19.49 32.64 -33.48
N VAL A 67 -18.61 32.89 -34.44
CA VAL A 67 -17.31 32.18 -34.56
C VAL A 67 -16.40 32.50 -33.37
N LEU A 68 -16.33 33.77 -32.96
CA LEU A 68 -15.53 34.19 -31.80
C LEU A 68 -16.11 33.65 -30.48
N CYS A 69 -17.43 33.70 -30.29
CA CYS A 69 -18.08 33.14 -29.11
C CYS A 69 -17.94 31.61 -29.02
N SER A 70 -18.14 30.87 -30.12
CA SER A 70 -18.02 29.41 -30.14
C SER A 70 -16.58 28.95 -29.93
N SER A 71 -15.60 29.61 -30.57
CA SER A 71 -14.18 29.31 -30.34
C SER A 71 -13.74 29.64 -28.91
N PHE A 72 -14.17 30.77 -28.33
CA PHE A 72 -13.95 31.08 -26.92
C PHE A 72 -14.55 30.01 -25.99
N VAL A 73 -15.79 29.58 -26.23
CA VAL A 73 -16.44 28.52 -25.44
C VAL A 73 -15.68 27.20 -25.55
N VAL A 74 -15.23 26.80 -26.74
CA VAL A 74 -14.42 25.57 -26.94
C VAL A 74 -13.07 25.67 -26.22
N ILE A 75 -12.37 26.80 -26.32
CA ILE A 75 -11.10 27.04 -25.63
C ILE A 75 -11.30 27.04 -24.11
N PHE A 76 -12.35 27.70 -23.62
CA PHE A 76 -12.68 27.77 -22.19
C PHE A 76 -13.03 26.39 -21.64
N ILE A 77 -13.95 25.65 -22.27
CA ILE A 77 -14.31 24.28 -21.87
C ILE A 77 -13.10 23.36 -21.92
N SER A 78 -12.27 23.44 -22.97
CA SER A 78 -11.04 22.65 -23.08
C SER A 78 -10.06 22.98 -21.96
N THR A 79 -9.85 24.26 -21.67
CA THR A 79 -8.95 24.72 -20.60
C THR A 79 -9.44 24.25 -19.23
N VAL A 80 -10.73 24.45 -18.92
CA VAL A 80 -11.36 23.96 -17.70
C VAL A 80 -11.26 22.44 -17.60
N TYR A 81 -11.51 21.70 -18.68
CA TYR A 81 -11.36 20.23 -18.72
C TYR A 81 -9.91 19.77 -18.45
N PHE A 82 -8.91 20.39 -19.08
CA PHE A 82 -7.51 20.04 -18.88
C PHE A 82 -6.95 20.48 -17.53
N MET A 83 -7.48 21.55 -16.94
CA MET A 83 -7.13 22.01 -15.58
C MET A 83 -7.83 21.20 -14.48
N SER A 84 -9.07 20.77 -14.72
CA SER A 84 -9.87 19.97 -13.77
C SER A 84 -9.48 18.48 -13.79
N LYS A 85 -8.83 17.99 -14.85
CA LYS A 85 -8.34 16.61 -14.90
C LYS A 85 -7.29 16.37 -13.81
N PRO A 86 -7.45 15.33 -12.97
CA PRO A 86 -6.45 14.97 -11.96
C PRO A 86 -5.11 14.68 -12.65
N ARG A 87 -4.05 15.32 -12.19
CA ARG A 87 -2.70 15.13 -12.75
C ARG A 87 -2.24 13.70 -12.46
N THR A 88 -1.69 13.05 -13.48
CA THR A 88 -1.04 11.74 -13.29
C THR A 88 0.10 11.88 -12.29
N VAL A 89 0.13 10.97 -11.31
CA VAL A 89 1.25 10.83 -10.38
C VAL A 89 2.19 9.78 -10.95
N TYR A 90 3.44 10.18 -11.13
CA TYR A 90 4.56 9.34 -11.50
C TYR A 90 5.35 9.00 -10.26
N LEU A 91 5.80 7.76 -10.18
CA LEU A 91 6.87 7.40 -9.29
C LEU A 91 8.17 7.36 -10.09
N VAL A 92 9.13 8.16 -9.64
CA VAL A 92 10.35 8.42 -10.41
C VAL A 92 11.46 7.48 -9.98
N ASP A 93 11.79 7.49 -8.68
CA ASP A 93 12.67 6.49 -8.07
C ASP A 93 12.44 6.46 -6.56
N TYR A 94 13.15 5.56 -5.88
CA TYR A 94 13.18 5.42 -4.44
C TYR A 94 14.42 4.60 -4.03
N SER A 95 14.72 4.50 -2.73
CA SER A 95 15.78 3.61 -2.22
C SER A 95 15.40 3.00 -0.88
N CYS A 96 15.52 1.67 -0.76
CA CYS A 96 15.37 0.96 0.51
C CYS A 96 16.65 1.00 1.33
N TYR A 97 16.49 1.23 2.64
CA TYR A 97 17.53 1.07 3.65
C TYR A 97 18.08 -0.35 3.65
N LYS A 98 19.40 -0.49 3.68
CA LYS A 98 20.09 -1.75 3.93
C LYS A 98 20.72 -1.70 5.33
N PRO A 99 20.23 -2.50 6.30
CA PRO A 99 20.87 -2.58 7.60
C PRO A 99 22.36 -2.98 7.49
N PRO A 100 23.25 -2.38 8.29
CA PRO A 100 24.65 -2.81 8.36
C PRO A 100 24.73 -4.21 8.99
N VAL A 101 25.81 -4.95 8.67
CA VAL A 101 26.00 -6.32 9.16
C VAL A 101 26.06 -6.39 10.69
N THR A 102 26.49 -5.30 11.35
CA THR A 102 26.48 -5.16 12.82
C THR A 102 25.09 -5.19 13.44
N CYS A 103 24.02 -4.92 12.68
CA CYS A 103 22.64 -5.01 13.17
C CYS A 103 22.04 -6.42 13.01
N ARG A 104 22.75 -7.36 12.37
CA ARG A 104 22.26 -8.74 12.13
C ARG A 104 22.06 -9.48 13.45
N VAL A 105 20.93 -10.15 13.60
CA VAL A 105 20.65 -11.02 14.75
C VAL A 105 20.20 -12.40 14.27
N PRO A 106 21.12 -13.39 14.24
CA PRO A 106 20.77 -14.80 14.06
C PRO A 106 19.81 -15.29 15.15
N PHE A 107 19.05 -16.35 14.86
CA PHE A 107 18.11 -16.94 15.81
C PHE A 107 18.82 -17.45 17.07
N ALA A 108 20.03 -17.99 16.95
CA ALA A 108 20.85 -18.40 18.09
C ALA A 108 21.11 -17.22 19.05
N THR A 109 21.60 -16.09 18.52
CA THR A 109 21.86 -14.85 19.28
C THR A 109 20.59 -14.28 19.90
N PHE A 110 19.48 -14.23 19.14
CA PHE A 110 18.18 -13.78 19.69
C PHE A 110 17.76 -14.65 20.88
N MET A 111 17.87 -15.98 20.73
CA MET A 111 17.45 -16.93 21.76
C MET A 111 18.37 -16.92 22.99
N GLU A 112 19.67 -16.67 22.81
CA GLU A 112 20.62 -16.44 23.91
C GLU A 112 20.27 -15.16 24.67
N TYR A 113 20.06 -14.04 23.97
CA TYR A 113 19.71 -12.76 24.58
C TYR A 113 18.37 -12.84 25.31
N SER A 114 17.38 -13.52 24.71
CA SER A 114 16.11 -13.84 25.37
C SER A 114 16.30 -14.65 26.65
N ARG A 115 17.23 -15.62 26.71
CA ARG A 115 17.50 -16.39 27.95
C ARG A 115 18.19 -15.56 29.02
N LEU A 116 19.11 -14.69 28.63
CA LEU A 116 19.83 -13.81 29.56
C LEU A 116 18.89 -12.74 30.15
N PHE A 117 18.05 -12.12 29.31
CA PHE A 117 17.12 -11.07 29.72
C PHE A 117 15.83 -11.59 30.40
N LEU A 118 15.39 -12.81 30.07
CA LEU A 118 14.18 -13.45 30.61
C LEU A 118 14.51 -14.72 31.39
N ASN A 119 15.62 -14.70 32.13
CA ASN A 119 16.16 -15.85 32.88
C ASN A 119 15.15 -16.43 33.89
N ASP A 120 14.32 -15.58 34.48
CA ASP A 120 13.22 -15.91 35.40
C ASP A 120 11.95 -16.42 34.70
N LYS A 121 11.85 -16.31 33.37
CA LYS A 121 10.62 -16.52 32.60
C LYS A 121 10.80 -17.49 31.41
N PRO A 122 11.17 -18.77 31.65
CA PRO A 122 11.42 -19.76 30.58
C PRO A 122 10.23 -19.97 29.64
N LYS A 123 8.98 -19.83 30.14
CA LYS A 123 7.77 -19.91 29.31
C LYS A 123 7.67 -18.81 28.24
N ARG A 124 8.33 -17.66 28.43
CA ARG A 124 8.41 -16.57 27.43
C ARG A 124 9.44 -16.89 26.37
N VAL A 125 10.63 -17.34 26.77
CA VAL A 125 11.70 -17.79 25.86
C VAL A 125 11.15 -18.87 24.91
N GLU A 126 10.47 -19.89 25.43
CA GLU A 126 9.87 -20.96 24.62
C GLU A 126 8.67 -20.47 23.77
N PHE A 127 7.99 -19.39 24.15
CA PHE A 127 7.02 -18.73 23.26
C PHE A 127 7.72 -18.02 22.11
N GLN A 128 8.72 -17.18 22.38
CA GLN A 128 9.49 -16.47 21.36
C GLN A 128 10.14 -17.43 20.35
N LYS A 129 10.75 -18.52 20.83
CA LYS A 129 11.32 -19.59 20.00
C LYS A 129 10.33 -20.12 18.96
N ARG A 130 9.15 -20.57 19.41
CA ARG A 130 8.08 -21.11 18.53
C ARG A 130 7.53 -20.08 17.54
N ILE A 131 7.60 -18.79 17.87
CA ILE A 131 7.24 -17.72 16.92
C ILE A 131 8.34 -17.57 15.87
N LEU A 132 9.62 -17.49 16.25
CA LEU A 132 10.72 -17.39 15.29
C LEU A 132 10.73 -18.57 14.30
N GLU A 133 10.64 -19.81 14.81
CA GLU A 133 10.58 -21.06 14.03
C GLU A 133 9.42 -21.10 13.01
N ARG A 134 8.37 -20.30 13.20
CA ARG A 134 7.17 -20.26 12.34
C ARG A 134 6.98 -18.93 11.61
N SER A 135 7.86 -17.96 11.81
CA SER A 135 7.68 -16.58 11.37
C SER A 135 8.02 -16.32 9.90
N GLY A 136 8.73 -17.24 9.24
CA GLY A 136 9.28 -17.04 7.89
C GLY A 136 10.48 -16.10 7.83
N LEU A 137 10.94 -15.57 8.98
CA LEU A 137 12.17 -14.79 9.09
C LEU A 137 13.41 -15.69 8.87
N GLY A 138 14.50 -15.10 8.40
CA GLY A 138 15.78 -15.78 8.24
C GLY A 138 16.89 -15.26 9.17
N GLU A 139 18.01 -15.97 9.17
CA GLU A 139 19.22 -15.71 9.97
C GLU A 139 19.94 -14.38 9.65
N GLU A 140 19.50 -13.67 8.62
CA GLU A 140 20.08 -12.41 8.11
C GLU A 140 19.26 -11.17 8.53
N THR A 141 18.16 -11.35 9.27
CA THR A 141 17.32 -10.24 9.73
C THR A 141 18.01 -9.38 10.79
N CYS A 142 17.61 -8.10 10.90
CA CYS A 142 18.36 -7.09 11.64
C CYS A 142 17.52 -6.32 12.67
N LEU A 143 18.07 -6.12 13.86
CA LEU A 143 17.50 -5.33 14.96
C LEU A 143 18.37 -4.09 15.23
N PRO A 144 17.80 -2.96 15.67
CA PRO A 144 18.55 -1.73 15.93
C PRO A 144 19.46 -1.88 17.17
N PRO A 145 20.59 -1.15 17.24
CA PRO A 145 21.63 -1.35 18.28
C PRO A 145 21.12 -1.42 19.72
N ALA A 146 20.13 -0.60 20.07
CA ALA A 146 19.48 -0.56 21.39
C ALA A 146 18.89 -1.90 21.88
N ILE A 147 18.60 -2.82 20.95
CA ILE A 147 18.05 -4.16 21.24
C ILE A 147 19.16 -5.22 21.34
N HIS A 148 20.40 -4.89 20.94
CA HIS A 148 21.57 -5.74 21.17
C HIS A 148 22.14 -5.57 22.58
N SER A 149 21.77 -4.51 23.30
CA SER A 149 22.09 -4.34 24.73
C SER A 149 21.37 -5.39 25.60
N ILE A 150 22.04 -5.86 26.66
CA ILE A 150 21.44 -6.75 27.67
C ILE A 150 21.53 -6.03 29.03
N PRO A 151 20.40 -5.57 29.63
CA PRO A 151 19.04 -5.57 29.08
C PRO A 151 18.88 -4.57 27.91
N PRO A 152 17.86 -4.72 27.05
CA PRO A 152 17.56 -3.76 25.99
C PRO A 152 17.31 -2.35 26.53
N THR A 153 17.83 -1.35 25.83
CA THR A 153 17.86 0.08 26.22
C THR A 153 16.95 0.94 25.34
N PRO A 154 15.61 0.81 25.44
CA PRO A 154 14.64 1.55 24.61
C PRO A 154 14.49 3.01 25.08
N THR A 155 15.56 3.80 25.02
CA THR A 155 15.54 5.22 25.39
C THR A 155 15.07 6.09 24.21
N MET A 156 14.66 7.33 24.50
CA MET A 156 14.32 8.30 23.45
C MET A 156 15.51 8.60 22.52
N ASP A 157 16.73 8.62 23.03
CA ASP A 157 17.92 8.96 22.24
C ASP A 157 18.41 7.77 21.40
N GLU A 158 18.25 6.55 21.89
CA GLU A 158 18.40 5.33 21.08
C GLU A 158 17.35 5.27 19.96
N ALA A 159 16.08 5.58 20.26
CA ALA A 159 15.03 5.66 19.24
C ALA A 159 15.28 6.77 18.21
N ARG A 160 15.82 7.93 18.61
CA ARG A 160 16.33 8.97 17.68
C ARG A 160 17.48 8.45 16.84
N SER A 161 18.40 7.70 17.42
CA SER A 161 19.57 7.15 16.72
C SER A 161 19.18 6.10 15.68
N GLU A 162 18.24 5.21 16.00
CA GLU A 162 17.59 4.32 15.02
C GLU A 162 16.92 5.14 13.91
N ALA A 163 16.10 6.14 14.25
CA ALA A 163 15.39 6.98 13.28
C ALA A 163 16.36 7.67 12.29
N GLN A 164 17.46 8.25 12.81
CA GLN A 164 18.51 8.85 11.99
C GLN A 164 19.21 7.82 11.11
N MET A 165 19.60 6.67 11.67
CA MET A 165 20.29 5.61 10.94
C MET A 165 19.45 5.13 9.75
N VAL A 166 18.17 4.79 9.96
CA VAL A 166 17.33 4.21 8.90
C VAL A 166 16.90 5.26 7.87
N ILE A 167 16.48 6.46 8.31
CA ILE A 167 15.98 7.51 7.40
C ILE A 167 17.13 8.14 6.62
N PHE A 168 18.23 8.53 7.27
CA PHE A 168 19.32 9.21 6.56
C PHE A 168 20.01 8.26 5.58
N SER A 169 20.28 7.00 5.96
CA SER A 169 20.88 6.04 5.02
C SER A 169 20.01 5.81 3.77
N ALA A 170 18.68 5.70 3.93
CA ALA A 170 17.77 5.57 2.78
C ALA A 170 17.74 6.84 1.91
N MET A 171 17.74 8.02 2.54
CA MET A 171 17.76 9.32 1.86
C MET A 171 19.10 9.61 1.16
N ASP A 172 20.23 9.22 1.74
CA ASP A 172 21.57 9.38 1.19
C ASP A 172 21.76 8.48 -0.06
N ASP A 173 21.38 7.19 0.04
CA ASP A 173 21.31 6.27 -1.12
C ASP A 173 20.39 6.87 -2.21
N PHE A 174 19.24 7.42 -1.83
CA PHE A 174 18.27 8.02 -2.74
C PHE A 174 18.79 9.28 -3.46
N PHE A 175 19.40 10.23 -2.75
CA PHE A 175 19.96 11.44 -3.36
C PHE A 175 21.12 11.09 -4.29
N LYS A 176 22.01 10.18 -3.87
CA LYS A 176 23.11 9.67 -4.69
C LYS A 176 22.62 8.97 -5.97
N LYS A 177 21.54 8.18 -5.86
CA LYS A 177 20.94 7.44 -6.99
C LYS A 177 20.21 8.35 -7.98
N THR A 178 19.51 9.38 -7.50
CA THR A 178 18.65 10.22 -8.35
C THR A 178 19.29 11.51 -8.84
N GLY A 179 20.37 11.97 -8.20
CA GLY A 179 21.02 13.25 -8.51
C GLY A 179 20.18 14.48 -8.19
N ILE A 180 19.05 14.33 -7.50
CA ILE A 180 18.17 15.45 -7.14
C ILE A 180 18.77 16.24 -5.98
N MET A 181 18.78 17.57 -6.10
CA MET A 181 19.20 18.42 -4.99
C MET A 181 18.10 18.48 -3.93
N PRO A 182 18.41 18.41 -2.63
CA PRO A 182 17.40 18.54 -1.56
C PRO A 182 16.52 19.79 -1.70
N LYS A 183 17.07 20.89 -2.24
CA LYS A 183 16.33 22.14 -2.46
C LYS A 183 15.19 22.04 -3.49
N ASP A 184 15.21 21.04 -4.38
CA ASP A 184 14.17 20.81 -5.39
C ASP A 184 12.92 20.13 -4.82
N ILE A 185 13.01 19.56 -3.62
CA ILE A 185 11.90 18.89 -2.94
C ILE A 185 10.97 19.94 -2.33
N VAL A 186 9.80 20.10 -2.96
CA VAL A 186 8.75 21.06 -2.55
C VAL A 186 7.76 20.50 -1.53
N ILE A 187 7.65 19.17 -1.40
CA ILE A 187 6.78 18.47 -0.45
C ILE A 187 7.58 17.34 0.17
N LEU A 188 7.64 17.28 1.49
CA LEU A 188 8.19 16.17 2.26
C LEU A 188 7.08 15.50 3.06
N ILE A 189 6.94 14.18 2.92
CA ILE A 189 6.06 13.36 3.76
C ILE A 189 6.94 12.36 4.49
N VAL A 190 7.18 12.57 5.78
CA VAL A 190 7.77 11.55 6.65
C VAL A 190 6.64 10.81 7.35
N ASN A 191 6.72 9.49 7.37
CA ASN A 191 5.70 8.65 8.00
C ASN A 191 6.36 7.45 8.69
N PHE A 192 5.86 7.12 9.87
CA PHE A 192 6.41 6.11 10.77
C PHE A 192 5.28 5.49 11.61
N SER A 193 5.54 4.30 12.15
CA SER A 193 4.59 3.60 13.01
C SER A 193 4.35 4.34 14.33
N LEU A 194 5.34 4.35 15.23
CA LEU A 194 5.11 4.55 16.67
C LEU A 194 6.03 5.60 17.31
N PHE A 195 7.13 5.98 16.66
CA PHE A 195 8.09 6.95 17.22
C PHE A 195 7.79 8.40 16.80
N SER A 196 7.03 9.14 17.61
CA SER A 196 6.65 10.54 17.35
C SER A 196 7.35 11.55 18.29
N PRO A 197 8.66 11.82 18.12
CA PRO A 197 9.38 12.79 18.94
C PRO A 197 8.97 14.24 18.64
N THR A 198 9.32 15.13 19.57
CA THR A 198 9.49 16.57 19.32
C THR A 198 10.99 16.92 19.38
N PRO A 199 11.55 17.69 18.42
CA PRO A 199 10.98 18.04 17.11
C PRO A 199 10.64 16.80 16.26
N SER A 200 9.77 16.98 15.25
CA SER A 200 9.27 15.89 14.41
C SER A 200 10.36 15.26 13.52
N LEU A 201 10.12 14.03 13.05
CA LEU A 201 11.03 13.39 12.09
C LEU A 201 11.08 14.13 10.74
N SER A 202 9.99 14.80 10.34
CA SER A 202 10.03 15.71 9.18
C SER A 202 10.99 16.90 9.39
N ALA A 203 10.98 17.51 10.58
CA ALA A 203 11.89 18.60 10.92
C ALA A 203 13.35 18.13 11.01
N MET A 204 13.58 16.91 11.52
CA MET A 204 14.90 16.25 11.53
C MET A 204 15.48 16.10 10.12
N VAL A 205 14.68 15.62 9.15
CA VAL A 205 15.08 15.49 7.74
C VAL A 205 15.33 16.87 7.11
N ILE A 206 14.46 17.85 7.35
CA ILE A 206 14.61 19.24 6.85
C ILE A 206 15.92 19.86 7.34
N ASN A 207 16.21 19.73 8.64
CA ASN A 207 17.44 20.25 9.22
C ASN A 207 18.70 19.53 8.70
N LYS A 208 18.65 18.20 8.52
CA LYS A 208 19.80 17.41 8.03
C LYS A 208 20.19 17.81 6.60
N TYR A 209 19.21 17.87 5.69
CA TYR A 209 19.45 18.08 4.25
C TYR A 209 19.35 19.53 3.78
N LYS A 210 19.07 20.47 4.69
CA LYS A 210 18.89 21.91 4.39
C LYS A 210 17.89 22.12 3.24
N LEU A 211 16.75 21.45 3.38
CA LEU A 211 15.58 21.57 2.51
C LEU A 211 15.06 23.02 2.49
N SER A 212 14.33 23.39 1.44
CA SER A 212 13.83 24.76 1.24
C SER A 212 12.97 25.26 2.40
N SER A 213 13.09 26.55 2.76
CA SER A 213 12.25 27.18 3.79
C SER A 213 10.75 27.14 3.47
N ASN A 214 10.41 27.06 2.18
CA ASN A 214 9.03 27.05 1.68
C ASN A 214 8.49 25.61 1.49
N ILE A 215 9.17 24.60 2.04
CA ILE A 215 8.76 23.20 1.90
C ILE A 215 7.45 22.91 2.63
N LYS A 216 6.55 22.16 1.98
CA LYS A 216 5.36 21.63 2.65
C LYS A 216 5.72 20.32 3.35
N SER A 217 5.92 20.38 4.66
CA SER A 217 6.29 19.21 5.46
C SER A 217 5.09 18.56 6.14
N PHE A 218 4.91 17.26 5.94
CA PHE A 218 3.91 16.44 6.63
C PHE A 218 4.61 15.35 7.44
N ASN A 219 4.13 15.12 8.66
CA ASN A 219 4.67 14.14 9.60
C ASN A 219 3.52 13.25 10.05
N LEU A 220 3.40 12.06 9.46
CA LEU A 220 2.33 11.11 9.74
C LEU A 220 2.80 10.06 10.75
N SER A 221 1.94 9.72 11.69
CA SER A 221 2.23 8.79 12.81
C SER A 221 1.06 7.85 13.04
N ARG A 222 1.31 6.68 13.65
CA ARG A 222 0.30 5.74 14.17
C ARG A 222 -0.68 5.16 13.13
N ILE A 223 -0.27 5.10 11.85
CA ILE A 223 -1.08 4.49 10.77
C ILE A 223 -0.87 2.96 10.68
N GLY A 224 0.12 2.40 11.38
CA GLY A 224 0.51 0.98 11.33
C GLY A 224 1.08 0.58 9.96
N CYS A 225 1.21 -0.73 9.67
CA CYS A 225 1.87 -1.36 8.48
C CYS A 225 1.28 -1.03 7.08
N ASN A 226 0.51 0.05 7.01
CA ASN A 226 -0.49 0.39 6.01
C ASN A 226 -0.11 1.63 5.19
N ALA A 227 0.57 2.58 5.83
CA ALA A 227 1.21 3.71 5.17
C ALA A 227 2.43 4.08 5.99
N GLY A 228 3.61 4.06 5.37
CA GLY A 228 4.87 4.42 6.02
C GLY A 228 6.08 4.08 5.15
N PRO A 229 7.04 4.99 4.97
CA PRO A 229 8.36 4.64 4.51
C PRO A 229 9.22 3.98 5.59
N THR A 230 8.93 4.13 6.89
CA THR A 230 9.90 3.79 7.96
C THR A 230 9.29 3.03 9.12
N GLU A 231 10.03 2.04 9.64
CA GLU A 231 9.72 1.29 10.86
C GLU A 231 10.86 1.45 11.88
N ILE A 232 10.50 1.88 13.10
CA ILE A 232 11.41 2.20 14.21
C ILE A 232 10.92 1.40 15.41
N ILE A 233 11.69 0.39 15.83
CA ILE A 233 11.22 -0.62 16.78
C ILE A 233 11.77 -0.45 18.20
N THR A 234 12.85 0.30 18.37
CA THR A 234 13.48 0.58 19.67
C THR A 234 12.50 1.02 20.77
N PRO A 235 11.63 2.03 20.58
CA PRO A 235 10.76 2.51 21.67
C PRO A 235 9.63 1.52 22.02
N ASN A 236 9.41 0.47 21.23
CA ASN A 236 8.28 -0.45 21.35
C ASN A 236 8.66 -1.83 21.91
N HIS A 237 9.87 -2.00 22.43
CA HIS A 237 10.33 -3.28 22.96
C HIS A 237 9.56 -3.66 24.24
N TYR A 238 8.56 -4.52 24.08
CA TYR A 238 7.66 -4.90 25.17
C TYR A 238 8.34 -5.78 26.22
N LYS A 239 8.36 -5.30 27.48
CA LYS A 239 9.02 -5.98 28.62
C LYS A 239 8.07 -6.87 29.43
N GLY A 240 6.76 -6.66 29.35
CA GLY A 240 5.73 -7.36 30.12
C GLY A 240 5.45 -8.81 29.68
N ASN A 241 4.41 -9.43 30.25
CA ASN A 241 4.20 -10.89 30.19
C ASN A 241 3.12 -11.36 29.19
N GLY A 242 2.39 -10.44 28.56
CA GLY A 242 1.32 -10.72 27.60
C GLY A 242 1.82 -11.29 26.27
N ARG A 243 1.43 -12.53 25.94
CA ARG A 243 1.88 -13.23 24.72
C ARG A 243 1.57 -12.47 23.43
N ALA A 244 0.34 -11.96 23.29
CA ALA A 244 -0.09 -11.21 22.10
C ALA A 244 0.67 -9.88 21.93
N ILE A 245 1.05 -9.24 23.04
CA ILE A 245 1.81 -7.98 23.08
C ILE A 245 3.31 -8.21 22.80
N MET A 246 3.78 -9.45 22.97
CA MET A 246 5.17 -9.87 22.75
C MET A 246 5.46 -10.32 21.31
N LEU A 247 4.42 -10.61 20.50
CA LEU A 247 4.56 -10.97 19.09
C LEU A 247 5.36 -9.92 18.27
N PRO A 248 5.11 -8.59 18.43
CA PRO A 248 5.92 -7.55 17.80
C PRO A 248 7.44 -7.71 17.96
N ASN A 249 7.93 -8.02 19.17
CA ASN A 249 9.35 -8.18 19.46
C ASN A 249 10.01 -9.28 18.61
N CYS A 250 9.25 -10.32 18.23
CA CYS A 250 9.75 -11.41 17.40
C CYS A 250 9.64 -11.08 15.91
N LEU A 251 8.56 -10.42 15.49
CA LEU A 251 8.19 -10.27 14.07
C LEU A 251 8.82 -9.04 13.40
N PHE A 252 8.79 -7.87 14.04
CA PHE A 252 9.22 -6.63 13.40
C PHE A 252 10.75 -6.50 13.32
N ARG A 253 11.22 -5.84 12.25
CA ARG A 253 12.61 -5.52 12.00
C ARG A 253 12.73 -4.08 11.52
N MET A 254 13.88 -3.46 11.79
CA MET A 254 14.14 -2.07 11.38
C MET A 254 14.14 -1.94 9.85
N GLY A 255 13.55 -0.86 9.32
CA GLY A 255 13.47 -0.66 7.87
C GLY A 255 13.13 0.78 7.50
N SER A 256 13.57 1.22 6.32
CA SER A 256 13.17 2.52 5.77
C SER A 256 13.23 2.54 4.25
N VAL A 257 12.49 3.46 3.63
CA VAL A 257 12.47 3.66 2.19
C VAL A 257 12.26 5.14 1.83
N ALA A 258 13.20 5.75 1.09
CA ALA A 258 13.07 7.13 0.61
C ALA A 258 12.44 7.12 -0.79
N ILE A 259 11.35 7.86 -1.02
CA ILE A 259 10.47 7.72 -2.20
C ILE A 259 10.27 9.06 -2.91
N LEU A 260 10.41 9.09 -4.25
CA LEU A 260 10.18 10.27 -5.09
C LEU A 260 8.98 10.11 -6.02
N MET A 261 7.94 10.89 -5.72
CA MET A 261 6.78 11.07 -6.59
C MET A 261 6.82 12.44 -7.28
N SER A 262 6.32 12.50 -8.51
CA SER A 262 6.14 13.75 -9.26
C SER A 262 4.81 13.76 -9.99
N ASN A 263 4.20 14.94 -10.12
CA ASN A 263 3.04 15.18 -11.00
C ASN A 263 3.40 16.03 -12.23
N ARG A 264 4.69 16.27 -12.47
CA ARG A 264 5.18 17.03 -13.63
C ARG A 264 5.19 16.12 -14.87
N ARG A 265 4.58 16.58 -15.97
CA ARG A 265 4.59 15.85 -17.25
C ARG A 265 6.02 15.63 -17.79
N SER A 266 6.94 16.52 -17.46
CA SER A 266 8.37 16.43 -17.80
C SER A 266 9.08 15.24 -17.16
N ASP A 267 8.57 14.67 -16.06
CA ASP A 267 9.20 13.51 -15.40
C ASP A 267 8.72 12.18 -15.97
N ARG A 268 7.73 12.18 -16.87
CA ARG A 268 7.11 10.97 -17.44
C ARG A 268 8.09 10.02 -18.12
N TRP A 269 9.16 10.53 -18.75
CA TRP A 269 10.12 9.73 -19.51
C TRP A 269 11.15 9.00 -18.62
N ARG A 270 11.45 9.58 -17.45
CA ARG A 270 12.35 8.99 -16.44
C ARG A 270 11.61 8.28 -15.31
N ALA A 271 10.29 8.34 -15.31
CA ALA A 271 9.45 7.67 -14.33
C ALA A 271 9.49 6.16 -14.54
N LYS A 272 9.87 5.42 -13.49
CA LYS A 272 9.76 3.95 -13.49
C LYS A 272 8.29 3.53 -13.60
N TYR A 273 7.41 4.22 -12.86
CA TYR A 273 6.01 3.82 -12.77
C TYR A 273 5.03 5.00 -12.78
N LYS A 274 3.77 4.64 -13.06
CA LYS A 274 2.63 5.54 -13.06
C LYS A 274 1.58 4.96 -12.11
N LEU A 275 1.10 5.78 -11.17
CA LEU A 275 -0.06 5.43 -10.36
C LEU A 275 -1.31 5.38 -11.26
N SER A 276 -1.90 4.19 -11.40
CA SER A 276 -3.14 3.99 -12.17
C SER A 276 -4.38 4.14 -11.29
N HIS A 277 -4.44 3.42 -10.18
CA HIS A 277 -5.57 3.42 -9.24
C HIS A 277 -5.08 3.35 -7.80
N LEU A 278 -5.84 3.95 -6.88
CA LEU A 278 -5.62 3.87 -5.44
C LEU A 278 -6.98 3.60 -4.76
N VAL A 279 -7.08 2.48 -4.03
CA VAL A 279 -8.33 2.06 -3.37
C VAL A 279 -8.07 1.81 -1.90
N ARG A 280 -8.57 2.70 -1.05
CA ARG A 280 -8.46 2.61 0.40
C ARG A 280 -9.75 2.10 1.02
N THR A 281 -9.73 0.88 1.54
CA THR A 281 -10.76 0.39 2.49
C THR A 281 -10.49 0.99 3.88
N HIS A 282 -11.50 1.12 4.73
CA HIS A 282 -11.33 1.45 6.15
C HIS A 282 -12.35 0.67 6.96
N ARG A 283 -11.92 -0.01 8.03
CA ARG A 283 -12.83 -0.77 8.93
C ARG A 283 -12.83 -0.31 10.37
N GLY A 284 -12.09 0.73 10.76
CA GLY A 284 -12.06 1.23 12.15
C GLY A 284 -13.37 1.79 12.73
N ALA A 285 -14.53 1.56 12.10
CA ALA A 285 -15.86 1.75 12.67
C ALA A 285 -16.51 0.43 13.15
N ASP A 286 -15.84 -0.71 12.94
CA ASP A 286 -16.15 -2.02 13.51
C ASP A 286 -15.17 -2.27 14.66
N ASP A 287 -15.68 -2.46 15.88
CA ASP A 287 -14.87 -2.55 17.09
C ASP A 287 -13.82 -3.66 17.01
N LYS A 288 -14.15 -4.82 16.42
CA LYS A 288 -13.19 -5.90 16.20
C LYS A 288 -12.03 -5.43 15.33
N SER A 289 -12.33 -4.73 14.23
CA SER A 289 -11.32 -4.14 13.34
C SER A 289 -10.52 -2.99 13.97
N TYR A 290 -11.11 -2.27 14.92
CA TYR A 290 -10.47 -1.18 15.66
C TYR A 290 -9.47 -1.71 16.71
N TYR A 291 -9.91 -2.62 17.59
CA TYR A 291 -9.09 -3.20 18.66
C TYR A 291 -8.14 -4.33 18.19
N CYS A 292 -8.16 -4.69 16.91
CA CYS A 292 -7.36 -5.79 16.36
C CYS A 292 -5.84 -5.58 16.50
N VAL A 293 -5.38 -4.34 16.29
CA VAL A 293 -3.99 -3.92 16.42
C VAL A 293 -4.00 -2.63 17.22
N TYR A 294 -3.76 -2.75 18.53
CA TYR A 294 -4.02 -1.67 19.49
C TYR A 294 -2.84 -1.47 20.44
N GLU A 295 -2.40 -0.23 20.60
CA GLU A 295 -1.36 0.17 21.55
C GLU A 295 -2.00 0.27 22.95
N GLN A 296 -1.54 -0.55 23.90
CA GLN A 296 -2.11 -0.63 25.24
C GLN A 296 -1.06 -0.94 26.30
N GLU A 297 -1.40 -0.60 27.54
CA GLU A 297 -0.70 -1.02 28.74
C GLU A 297 -1.18 -2.41 29.17
N ASP A 298 -0.28 -3.22 29.73
CA ASP A 298 -0.66 -4.49 30.38
C ASP A 298 -0.97 -4.29 31.88
N LYS A 299 -1.36 -5.38 32.55
CA LYS A 299 -1.72 -5.36 33.99
C LYS A 299 -0.55 -4.96 34.90
N ASP A 300 0.67 -5.07 34.41
CA ASP A 300 1.92 -4.85 35.14
C ASP A 300 2.53 -3.47 34.79
N GLY A 301 1.80 -2.61 34.06
CA GLY A 301 2.21 -1.26 33.66
C GLY A 301 3.08 -1.19 32.39
N ASN A 302 3.22 -2.29 31.63
CA ASN A 302 4.09 -2.33 30.46
C ASN A 302 3.30 -2.00 29.18
N ILE A 303 3.69 -0.92 28.51
CA ILE A 303 3.12 -0.51 27.22
C ILE A 303 3.64 -1.41 26.08
N GLY A 304 2.76 -1.79 25.15
CA GLY A 304 3.11 -2.46 23.90
C GLY A 304 1.94 -2.57 22.92
N ILE A 305 2.18 -3.19 21.76
CA ILE A 305 1.16 -3.38 20.71
C ILE A 305 0.51 -4.76 20.87
N ASN A 306 -0.76 -4.79 21.24
CA ASN A 306 -1.55 -6.01 21.24
C ASN A 306 -1.95 -6.39 19.80
N LEU A 307 -1.63 -7.63 19.40
CA LEU A 307 -2.09 -8.24 18.14
C LEU A 307 -3.16 -9.29 18.43
N SER A 308 -4.41 -9.01 18.04
CA SER A 308 -5.53 -9.93 18.23
C SER A 308 -5.36 -11.22 17.42
N ASN A 309 -5.83 -12.34 17.98
CA ASN A 309 -5.89 -13.63 17.28
C ASN A 309 -6.77 -13.56 16.01
N ASP A 310 -7.75 -12.65 15.96
CA ASP A 310 -8.65 -12.44 14.83
C ASP A 310 -8.00 -11.70 13.64
N LEU A 311 -6.74 -11.23 13.78
CA LEU A 311 -6.02 -10.42 12.77
C LEU A 311 -6.11 -10.98 11.35
N MET A 312 -5.92 -12.30 11.20
CA MET A 312 -5.95 -12.96 9.89
C MET A 312 -7.35 -12.97 9.26
N ALA A 313 -8.39 -13.17 10.09
CA ALA A 313 -9.79 -13.16 9.64
C ALA A 313 -10.21 -11.75 9.22
N ILE A 314 -9.92 -10.74 10.04
CA ILE A 314 -10.27 -9.35 9.76
C ILE A 314 -9.47 -8.81 8.55
N ALA A 315 -8.19 -9.19 8.40
CA ALA A 315 -7.41 -8.92 7.20
C ALA A 315 -8.07 -9.52 5.95
N GLY A 316 -8.53 -10.78 6.02
CA GLY A 316 -9.28 -11.43 4.95
C GLY A 316 -10.57 -10.71 4.56
N GLU A 317 -11.35 -10.24 5.54
CA GLU A 317 -12.57 -9.46 5.26
C GLU A 317 -12.26 -8.08 4.67
N ALA A 318 -11.25 -7.38 5.20
CA ALA A 318 -10.81 -6.08 4.68
C ALA A 318 -10.30 -6.20 3.23
N LEU A 319 -9.52 -7.26 2.96
CA LEU A 319 -9.03 -7.62 1.64
C LEU A 319 -10.20 -7.90 0.68
N LYS A 320 -11.17 -8.73 1.08
CA LYS A 320 -12.37 -9.02 0.27
C LYS A 320 -13.13 -7.75 -0.11
N ALA A 321 -13.33 -6.83 0.82
CA ALA A 321 -13.98 -5.55 0.55
C ALA A 321 -13.15 -4.61 -0.35
N ASN A 322 -11.83 -4.66 -0.26
CA ASN A 322 -10.92 -3.93 -1.15
C ASN A 322 -10.97 -4.50 -2.58
N ILE A 323 -10.86 -5.83 -2.70
CA ILE A 323 -10.94 -6.63 -3.92
C ILE A 323 -12.20 -6.32 -4.74
N THR A 324 -13.37 -6.28 -4.11
CA THR A 324 -14.62 -5.94 -4.80
C THR A 324 -14.60 -4.52 -5.40
N THR A 325 -13.82 -3.60 -4.81
CA THR A 325 -13.75 -2.19 -5.23
C THR A 325 -12.65 -1.95 -6.28
N ILE A 326 -11.49 -2.59 -6.14
CA ILE A 326 -10.41 -2.51 -7.16
C ILE A 326 -10.75 -3.35 -8.39
N GLY A 327 -11.45 -4.48 -8.22
CA GLY A 327 -11.81 -5.40 -9.30
C GLY A 327 -12.55 -4.75 -10.46
N THR A 328 -13.51 -3.87 -10.15
CA THR A 328 -14.27 -3.11 -11.16
C THR A 328 -13.46 -2.02 -11.88
N LEU A 329 -12.26 -1.71 -11.40
CA LEU A 329 -11.36 -0.71 -12.01
C LEU A 329 -10.25 -1.34 -12.87
N VAL A 330 -9.86 -2.59 -12.60
CA VAL A 330 -8.63 -3.18 -13.17
C VAL A 330 -8.82 -4.49 -13.95
N VAL A 331 -9.92 -5.22 -13.69
CA VAL A 331 -10.16 -6.54 -14.28
C VAL A 331 -11.00 -6.39 -15.57
N PRO A 332 -10.78 -7.18 -16.64
CA PRO A 332 -11.55 -7.08 -17.89
C PRO A 332 -13.07 -7.17 -17.72
N ALA A 333 -13.82 -6.54 -18.65
CA ALA A 333 -15.28 -6.48 -18.59
C ALA A 333 -15.97 -7.86 -18.58
N SER A 334 -15.37 -8.88 -19.21
CA SER A 334 -15.85 -10.27 -19.18
C SER A 334 -15.87 -10.85 -17.76
N GLU A 335 -14.78 -10.69 -17.03
CA GLU A 335 -14.64 -11.09 -15.62
C GLU A 335 -15.57 -10.30 -14.70
N GLN A 336 -15.74 -9.00 -14.95
CA GLN A 336 -16.69 -8.17 -14.22
C GLN A 336 -18.13 -8.66 -14.41
N LEU A 337 -18.49 -9.06 -15.63
CA LEU A 337 -19.80 -9.64 -15.94
C LEU A 337 -19.99 -11.01 -15.26
N LEU A 338 -18.98 -11.90 -15.32
CA LEU A 338 -19.01 -13.20 -14.62
C LEU A 338 -19.18 -13.02 -13.10
N PHE A 339 -18.47 -12.07 -12.51
CA PHE A 339 -18.60 -11.72 -11.10
C PHE A 339 -19.99 -11.17 -10.76
N LEU A 340 -20.54 -10.28 -11.59
CA LEU A 340 -21.88 -9.72 -11.43
C LEU A 340 -22.96 -10.81 -11.53
N LEU A 341 -22.88 -11.67 -12.54
CA LEU A 341 -23.79 -12.81 -12.72
C LEU A 341 -23.70 -13.79 -11.55
N SER A 342 -22.50 -14.06 -11.03
CA SER A 342 -22.30 -14.91 -9.85
C SER A 342 -22.91 -14.28 -8.58
N LEU A 343 -22.77 -12.96 -8.38
CA LEU A 343 -23.40 -12.25 -7.26
C LEU A 343 -24.94 -12.27 -7.36
N ILE A 344 -25.49 -12.10 -8.57
CA ILE A 344 -26.93 -12.21 -8.83
C ILE A 344 -27.40 -13.64 -8.55
N GLY A 345 -26.69 -14.65 -9.06
CA GLY A 345 -26.92 -16.08 -8.79
C GLY A 345 -26.97 -16.41 -7.31
N HIS A 346 -25.92 -16.03 -6.57
CA HIS A 346 -25.82 -16.24 -5.13
C HIS A 346 -26.94 -15.53 -4.34
N LYS A 347 -27.34 -14.32 -4.75
CA LYS A 347 -28.28 -13.51 -3.97
C LYS A 347 -29.76 -13.70 -4.32
N ILE A 348 -30.08 -14.12 -5.55
CA ILE A 348 -31.46 -14.29 -6.03
C ILE A 348 -31.84 -15.77 -6.13
N PHE A 349 -30.93 -16.63 -6.62
CA PHE A 349 -31.26 -18.03 -6.92
C PHE A 349 -30.84 -18.99 -5.80
N ASN A 350 -29.61 -18.90 -5.29
CA ASN A 350 -29.15 -19.82 -4.25
C ASN A 350 -28.00 -19.28 -3.38
N PRO A 351 -28.24 -18.93 -2.09
CA PRO A 351 -27.20 -18.43 -1.19
C PRO A 351 -26.14 -19.47 -0.79
N LYS A 352 -26.28 -20.74 -1.19
CA LYS A 352 -25.25 -21.78 -1.02
C LYS A 352 -24.22 -21.80 -2.16
N TRP A 353 -24.47 -21.11 -3.29
CA TRP A 353 -23.48 -21.03 -4.37
C TRP A 353 -22.24 -20.27 -3.90
N LYS A 354 -21.04 -20.78 -4.18
CA LYS A 354 -19.81 -20.05 -3.85
C LYS A 354 -19.70 -18.81 -4.75
N PRO A 355 -19.51 -17.60 -4.20
CA PRO A 355 -19.33 -16.41 -5.02
C PRO A 355 -18.03 -16.54 -5.81
N TYR A 356 -18.09 -16.21 -7.11
CA TYR A 356 -16.93 -16.15 -7.98
C TYR A 356 -15.92 -15.13 -7.45
N ILE A 357 -14.63 -15.44 -7.60
CA ILE A 357 -13.52 -14.52 -7.30
C ILE A 357 -12.88 -14.21 -8.67
N PRO A 358 -12.89 -12.95 -9.13
CA PRO A 358 -12.30 -12.58 -10.42
C PRO A 358 -10.83 -12.97 -10.49
N ASP A 359 -10.35 -13.37 -11.67
CA ASP A 359 -8.94 -13.71 -11.82
C ASP A 359 -8.06 -12.45 -11.95
N PHE A 360 -7.48 -12.03 -10.82
CA PHE A 360 -6.58 -10.88 -10.76
C PHE A 360 -5.24 -11.08 -11.49
N LYS A 361 -4.84 -12.31 -11.87
CA LYS A 361 -3.64 -12.54 -12.71
C LYS A 361 -3.84 -12.01 -14.14
N LEU A 362 -5.09 -11.79 -14.58
CA LEU A 362 -5.39 -11.11 -15.84
C LEU A 362 -5.21 -9.58 -15.73
N ALA A 363 -5.27 -9.04 -14.52
CA ALA A 363 -5.17 -7.61 -14.23
C ALA A 363 -3.76 -7.17 -13.81
N PHE A 364 -2.92 -8.09 -13.33
CA PHE A 364 -1.60 -7.80 -12.81
C PHE A 364 -0.61 -8.93 -13.09
N GLU A 365 0.56 -8.55 -13.59
CA GLU A 365 1.68 -9.46 -13.85
C GLU A 365 2.51 -9.70 -12.57
N HIS A 366 2.47 -8.78 -11.61
CA HIS A 366 3.24 -8.82 -10.36
C HIS A 366 2.39 -8.47 -9.14
N PHE A 367 2.74 -9.06 -7.99
CA PHE A 367 2.04 -8.85 -6.72
C PHE A 367 3.07 -8.57 -5.61
N CYS A 368 2.81 -7.53 -4.82
CA CYS A 368 3.48 -7.33 -3.52
C CYS A 368 2.39 -7.31 -2.45
N ILE A 369 2.51 -8.18 -1.46
CA ILE A 369 1.47 -8.43 -0.47
C ILE A 369 2.15 -8.51 0.88
N HIS A 370 1.76 -7.63 1.80
CA HIS A 370 2.35 -7.54 3.13
C HIS A 370 2.14 -8.82 3.94
N ALA A 371 3.13 -9.73 3.84
CA ALA A 371 3.49 -10.89 4.64
C ALA A 371 2.43 -11.96 5.03
N PHE A 372 1.11 -11.77 4.83
CA PHE A 372 0.11 -12.57 5.56
C PHE A 372 -1.09 -13.15 4.79
N THR A 373 -1.27 -12.93 3.48
CA THR A 373 -2.57 -13.28 2.81
C THR A 373 -2.47 -14.00 1.46
N GLN A 374 -1.75 -15.13 1.37
CA GLN A 374 -1.72 -15.93 0.13
C GLN A 374 -3.05 -16.65 -0.16
N LYS A 375 -3.59 -17.38 0.82
CA LYS A 375 -4.69 -18.36 0.60
C LYS A 375 -5.98 -17.74 0.07
N ASN A 376 -6.26 -16.47 0.40
CA ASN A 376 -7.49 -15.77 0.01
C ASN A 376 -7.55 -15.34 -1.47
N LEU A 377 -6.41 -15.29 -2.16
CA LEU A 377 -6.28 -14.80 -3.54
C LEU A 377 -5.92 -15.91 -4.57
N GLN A 378 -5.85 -17.17 -4.15
CA GLN A 378 -5.48 -18.31 -5.01
C GLN A 378 -4.13 -18.14 -5.75
N LEU A 379 -3.20 -17.39 -5.15
CA LEU A 379 -1.91 -17.08 -5.76
C LEU A 379 -0.93 -18.26 -5.67
N SER A 380 -0.25 -18.54 -6.78
CA SER A 380 0.84 -19.55 -6.83
C SER A 380 2.04 -19.12 -5.99
N GLY A 381 2.96 -20.05 -5.73
CA GLY A 381 4.18 -19.79 -4.96
C GLY A 381 5.09 -18.70 -5.57
N GLU A 382 5.07 -18.53 -6.89
CA GLU A 382 5.84 -17.53 -7.61
C GLU A 382 5.33 -16.10 -7.37
N HIS A 383 4.01 -15.89 -7.41
CA HIS A 383 3.39 -14.58 -7.15
C HIS A 383 3.66 -14.06 -5.73
N VAL A 384 3.91 -14.95 -4.76
CA VAL A 384 4.26 -14.60 -3.37
C VAL A 384 5.75 -14.79 -3.06
N GLU A 385 6.58 -15.10 -4.05
CA GLU A 385 8.02 -15.31 -3.86
C GLU A 385 8.67 -14.04 -3.30
N ALA A 386 8.37 -12.87 -3.89
CA ALA A 386 8.88 -11.59 -3.44
C ALA A 386 8.60 -11.35 -1.95
N SER A 387 7.33 -11.42 -1.54
CA SER A 387 6.87 -11.32 -0.14
C SER A 387 7.65 -12.24 0.80
N ARG A 388 7.76 -13.53 0.44
CA ARG A 388 8.44 -14.53 1.26
C ARG A 388 9.96 -14.31 1.34
N MET A 389 10.61 -14.01 0.23
CA MET A 389 12.07 -13.84 0.19
C MET A 389 12.51 -12.56 0.90
N THR A 390 11.71 -11.49 0.85
CA THR A 390 12.02 -10.25 1.58
C THR A 390 11.66 -10.34 3.05
N LEU A 391 10.57 -11.02 3.43
CA LEU A 391 10.31 -11.39 4.81
C LEU A 391 11.45 -12.25 5.38
N HIS A 392 11.94 -13.23 4.63
CA HIS A 392 13.08 -14.03 5.06
C HIS A 392 14.39 -13.23 5.15
N ARG A 393 14.67 -12.34 4.18
CA ARG A 393 15.93 -11.57 4.15
C ARG A 393 15.95 -10.41 5.15
N PHE A 394 14.91 -9.59 5.20
CA PHE A 394 14.87 -8.32 5.94
C PHE A 394 13.92 -8.36 7.14
N GLY A 395 12.93 -9.25 7.11
CA GLY A 395 11.90 -9.39 8.12
C GLY A 395 10.70 -8.49 7.89
N ASN A 396 9.78 -8.44 8.86
CA ASN A 396 8.64 -7.56 8.77
C ASN A 396 9.09 -6.12 9.06
N THR A 397 9.46 -5.41 7.99
CA THR A 397 9.77 -3.97 8.01
C THR A 397 8.51 -3.11 7.89
N SER A 398 7.37 -3.63 8.36
CA SER A 398 6.07 -2.96 8.35
C SER A 398 5.70 -2.50 6.94
N CYS A 399 5.20 -1.27 6.80
CA CYS A 399 4.84 -0.63 5.54
C CYS A 399 5.94 -0.70 4.46
N SER A 400 7.22 -0.59 4.86
CA SER A 400 8.32 -0.54 3.90
C SER A 400 8.54 -1.88 3.20
N SER A 401 8.04 -3.00 3.76
CA SER A 401 8.19 -4.35 3.21
C SER A 401 7.77 -4.45 1.74
N LEU A 402 6.68 -3.79 1.35
CA LEU A 402 6.18 -3.77 -0.04
C LEU A 402 7.22 -3.20 -1.03
N TRP A 403 8.06 -2.28 -0.58
CA TRP A 403 9.13 -1.68 -1.38
C TRP A 403 10.35 -2.57 -1.50
N TYR A 404 10.62 -3.41 -0.49
CA TYR A 404 11.60 -4.50 -0.59
C TYR A 404 11.07 -5.61 -1.52
N GLU A 405 9.78 -5.98 -1.43
CA GLU A 405 9.14 -6.97 -2.32
C GLU A 405 9.28 -6.56 -3.78
N LEU A 406 8.98 -5.30 -4.07
CA LEU A 406 9.07 -4.79 -5.42
C LEU A 406 10.53 -4.64 -5.86
N SER A 407 11.39 -4.17 -4.94
CA SER A 407 12.84 -4.14 -5.10
C SER A 407 13.41 -5.48 -5.55
N TYR A 408 12.89 -6.58 -5.00
CA TYR A 408 13.25 -7.95 -5.37
C TYR A 408 12.78 -8.30 -6.80
N ILE A 409 11.54 -7.94 -7.18
CA ILE A 409 10.94 -8.22 -8.49
C ILE A 409 11.69 -7.53 -9.63
N GLU A 410 11.94 -6.22 -9.55
CA GLU A 410 12.70 -5.52 -10.60
C GLU A 410 14.11 -6.09 -10.73
N SER A 411 14.72 -6.51 -9.62
CA SER A 411 16.12 -6.96 -9.59
C SER A 411 16.33 -8.40 -10.00
N LYS A 412 15.27 -9.21 -9.97
CA LYS A 412 15.19 -10.47 -10.71
C LYS A 412 15.03 -10.27 -12.22
N GLY A 413 14.97 -9.03 -12.72
CA GLY A 413 14.71 -8.73 -14.13
C GLY A 413 13.29 -9.11 -14.58
N ARG A 414 12.38 -9.37 -13.63
CA ARG A 414 11.00 -9.83 -13.92
C ARG A 414 10.07 -8.69 -14.31
N MET A 415 10.39 -7.46 -13.92
CA MET A 415 9.61 -6.28 -14.31
C MET A 415 9.96 -5.84 -15.74
N ARG A 416 8.94 -5.45 -16.51
CA ARG A 416 9.09 -4.94 -17.88
C ARG A 416 8.16 -3.75 -18.12
N ARG A 417 8.53 -2.87 -19.04
CA ARG A 417 7.71 -1.72 -19.42
C ARG A 417 6.34 -2.17 -19.92
N GLY A 418 5.28 -1.68 -19.27
CA GLY A 418 3.89 -2.03 -19.57
C GLY A 418 3.28 -3.04 -18.60
N TYR A 419 4.08 -3.73 -17.77
CA TYR A 419 3.58 -4.55 -16.70
C TYR A 419 2.95 -3.71 -15.58
N ARG A 420 2.01 -4.32 -14.88
CA ARG A 420 1.20 -3.78 -13.80
C ARG A 420 1.50 -4.61 -12.56
N VAL A 421 1.90 -3.93 -11.49
CA VAL A 421 2.05 -4.54 -10.18
C VAL A 421 0.93 -4.09 -9.26
N TRP A 422 0.39 -5.02 -8.48
CA TRP A 422 -0.56 -4.73 -7.42
C TRP A 422 0.13 -4.83 -6.08
N GLN A 423 0.00 -3.77 -5.28
CA GLN A 423 0.48 -3.75 -3.92
C GLN A 423 -0.66 -3.76 -2.91
N ILE A 424 -0.50 -4.55 -1.85
CA ILE A 424 -1.50 -4.76 -0.81
C ILE A 424 -0.87 -4.62 0.57
N ALA A 425 -1.22 -3.54 1.27
CA ALA A 425 -0.86 -3.31 2.66
C ALA A 425 -2.02 -3.62 3.62
N PHE A 426 -1.71 -3.88 4.89
CA PHE A 426 -2.67 -3.96 5.99
C PHE A 426 -2.12 -3.17 7.19
N GLY A 427 -2.96 -2.76 8.14
CA GLY A 427 -2.51 -2.16 9.41
C GLY A 427 -3.67 -1.52 10.16
N SER A 428 -3.40 -0.72 11.20
CA SER A 428 -4.42 -0.27 12.16
C SER A 428 -5.63 0.42 11.49
N GLY A 429 -6.84 0.01 11.89
CA GLY A 429 -8.10 0.42 11.27
C GLY A 429 -8.37 -0.17 9.87
N PHE A 430 -7.55 -1.14 9.42
CA PHE A 430 -7.58 -1.88 8.15
C PHE A 430 -7.76 -1.04 6.89
N LYS A 431 -6.63 -0.72 6.24
CA LYS A 431 -6.51 0.09 5.01
C LYS A 431 -5.38 -0.49 4.14
N CYS A 432 -5.28 -0.11 2.87
CA CYS A 432 -4.38 -0.69 1.84
C CYS A 432 -3.87 0.42 0.88
N ASN A 433 -2.59 0.40 0.45
CA ASN A 433 -1.92 1.41 -0.40
C ASN A 433 -0.74 0.81 -1.26
N TYR A 434 -0.17 1.59 -2.21
CA TYR A 434 0.75 1.13 -3.31
C TYR A 434 1.91 2.13 -3.65
N ALA A 435 3.14 1.66 -3.97
CA ALA A 435 4.18 2.17 -4.93
C ALA A 435 5.56 1.38 -4.93
N ASP A 436 6.59 1.73 -5.76
CA ASP A 436 7.28 0.78 -6.70
C ASP A 436 8.84 0.90 -7.05
N GLY A 437 9.56 -0.21 -7.41
CA GLY A 437 10.85 -0.32 -8.17
C GLY A 437 12.03 -1.28 -7.67
N PRO A 438 13.39 -0.96 -7.64
CA PRO A 438 14.52 -1.95 -7.58
C PRO A 438 15.67 -1.85 -6.52
N ARG A 439 16.35 -3.00 -6.25
CA ARG A 439 17.75 -3.18 -5.69
C ARG A 439 18.30 -4.63 -5.83
N SER A 440 19.51 -4.81 -6.40
CA SER A 440 20.03 -6.09 -6.92
C SER A 440 21.20 -6.78 -6.20
N ASP A 441 21.72 -6.24 -5.09
CA ASP A 441 23.06 -6.57 -4.56
C ASP A 441 23.24 -7.92 -3.86
N CYS A 442 22.19 -8.74 -3.74
CA CYS A 442 22.31 -10.13 -3.28
C CYS A 442 21.28 -11.08 -3.91
N ILE A 443 20.77 -10.71 -5.09
CA ILE A 443 19.57 -11.33 -5.66
C ILE A 443 19.80 -12.78 -6.10
N ASP A 444 21.03 -13.14 -6.45
CA ASP A 444 21.39 -14.47 -6.96
C ASP A 444 21.34 -15.58 -5.90
N ARG A 445 21.35 -15.21 -4.61
CA ARG A 445 21.22 -16.16 -3.48
C ARG A 445 19.78 -16.55 -3.14
N TYR A 446 18.81 -16.12 -3.95
CA TYR A 446 17.38 -16.36 -3.77
C TYR A 446 16.75 -16.89 -5.07
N PRO A 447 15.60 -17.59 -5.04
CA PRO A 447 14.84 -17.97 -3.85
C PRO A 447 15.56 -19.05 -3.02
N VAL A 448 15.30 -19.05 -1.71
CA VAL A 448 15.70 -20.13 -0.80
C VAL A 448 14.50 -21.04 -0.53
N PHE A 449 14.74 -22.32 -0.26
CA PHE A 449 13.66 -23.22 0.15
C PHE A 449 13.19 -22.89 1.57
N ILE A 450 11.92 -22.50 1.69
CA ILE A 450 11.25 -22.28 2.98
C ILE A 450 10.28 -23.45 3.23
N PRO A 451 10.50 -24.28 4.27
CA PRO A 451 9.68 -25.46 4.54
C PRO A 451 8.20 -25.14 4.74
N GLU A 452 7.33 -26.09 4.39
CA GLU A 452 5.87 -25.90 4.47
C GLU A 452 5.35 -25.55 5.87
N VAL A 453 6.02 -26.08 6.92
CA VAL A 453 5.67 -25.85 8.33
C VAL A 453 5.88 -24.38 8.76
N VAL A 454 6.67 -23.62 7.99
CA VAL A 454 6.96 -22.18 8.20
C VAL A 454 6.07 -21.30 7.30
N LYS A 455 5.18 -21.89 6.48
CA LYS A 455 4.20 -21.16 5.66
C LYS A 455 2.93 -20.87 6.49
N LEU A 456 2.88 -19.69 7.12
CA LEU A 456 1.66 -19.13 7.73
C LEU A 456 0.50 -19.05 6.70
#